data_AF-A0A7J7QCY3-F1
#
_entry.id   AF-A0A7J7QCY3-F1
#
_cell.length_a   1.000
_cell.length_b   1.000
_cell.length_c   1.000
_cell.angle_alpha   90.00
_cell.angle_beta   90.00
_cell.angle_gamma   90.00
#
_symmetry.space_group_name_H-M   'P 1'
#
loop_
_entity.id
_entity.type
_entity.pdbx_description
1 polymer ?
#
loop_
_entity_poly.entity_id
_entity_poly.type
_entity_poly.pdbx_seq_one_letter_code
_entity_poly.pdbx_strand_id
1 'polypeptide(L)'
;MAAADCKYENKADFNLGPVTAEETMVYGAARPGAKQQRCYTPELRVTADEVAEWVDAMKGVGVQRVVSMLSESELATYAEPLPAAMEAAFGAGNYVNVDAKAAGGPAEILKALQAATAAGEKVLVHCWGGGGRTGVAQAAYLMAAKGLTAEAAAEAVTNYAKAQGLSRRVDVAALKEFAVAAGAAKL
;
A
#
# COMPACT_ATOMS: atom_id res chain seq x y z
N MET A 1 9.33 -18.98 24.07
CA MET A 1 9.32 -18.53 22.68
C MET A 1 9.48 -17.02 22.70
N ALA A 2 10.61 -16.50 22.23
CA ALA A 2 10.79 -15.06 22.11
C ALA A 2 9.82 -14.55 21.04
N ALA A 3 8.99 -13.57 21.38
CA ALA A 3 8.27 -12.79 20.38
C ALA A 3 9.30 -12.25 19.40
N ALA A 4 9.18 -12.60 18.12
CA ALA A 4 10.02 -12.01 17.09
C ALA A 4 9.89 -10.49 17.19
N ASP A 5 11.01 -9.77 17.30
CA ASP A 5 11.03 -8.31 17.38
C ASP A 5 10.19 -7.70 16.24
N CYS A 6 9.07 -7.07 16.60
CA CYS A 6 8.26 -6.31 15.64
C CYS A 6 9.01 -5.02 15.31
N LYS A 7 9.93 -5.08 14.34
CA LYS A 7 10.83 -3.95 14.01
C LYS A 7 10.14 -2.80 13.24
N TYR A 8 8.94 -2.37 13.60
CA TYR A 8 8.28 -1.23 12.93
C TYR A 8 7.43 -0.40 13.90
N GLU A 9 8.05 0.55 14.60
CA GLU A 9 7.34 1.66 15.25
C GLU A 9 6.92 2.68 14.18
N ASN A 10 5.67 2.59 13.71
CA ASN A 10 5.08 3.66 12.92
C ASN A 10 4.49 4.71 13.88
N LYS A 11 4.89 5.98 13.73
CA LYS A 11 4.41 7.06 14.60
C LYS A 11 2.99 7.51 14.25
N ALA A 12 2.51 7.18 13.04
CA ALA A 12 1.16 7.46 12.58
C ALA A 12 0.35 6.17 12.46
N ASP A 13 -0.92 6.25 12.85
CA ASP A 13 -1.87 5.15 12.73
C ASP A 13 -1.91 4.61 11.30
N PHE A 14 -1.79 3.29 11.19
CA PHE A 14 -1.79 2.56 9.92
C PHE A 14 -0.71 3.00 8.93
N ASN A 15 0.27 3.82 9.32
CA ASN A 15 1.26 4.39 8.38
C ASN A 15 0.58 5.11 7.18
N LEU A 16 -0.59 5.70 7.43
CA LEU A 16 -1.47 6.29 6.43
C LEU A 16 -0.97 7.67 5.99
N GLY A 17 -0.84 7.89 4.68
CA GLY A 17 -0.61 9.22 4.13
C GLY A 17 -0.48 9.25 2.61
N PRO A 18 -0.55 10.45 2.00
CA PRO A 18 -0.40 10.62 0.56
C PRO A 18 1.04 10.32 0.14
N VAL A 19 1.25 10.16 -1.17
CA VAL A 19 2.58 9.86 -1.73
C VAL A 19 3.53 11.05 -1.62
N THR A 20 3.08 12.27 -1.92
CA THR A 20 3.82 13.53 -1.71
C THR A 20 2.85 14.65 -1.27
N ALA A 21 3.36 15.86 -1.05
CA ALA A 21 2.52 17.02 -0.76
C ALA A 21 1.68 17.46 -1.98
N GLU A 22 2.25 17.32 -3.18
CA GLU A 22 1.67 17.74 -4.45
C GLU A 22 0.77 16.65 -5.06
N GLU A 23 1.09 15.38 -4.81
CA GLU A 23 0.33 14.24 -5.30
C GLU A 23 -0.45 13.59 -4.16
N THR A 24 -1.74 13.94 -4.10
CA THR A 24 -2.66 13.54 -3.03
C THR A 24 -3.78 12.63 -3.52
N MET A 25 -3.71 12.12 -4.75
CA MET A 25 -4.67 11.11 -5.24
C MET A 25 -4.26 9.68 -4.86
N VAL A 26 -2.96 9.45 -4.63
CA VAL A 26 -2.43 8.13 -4.23
C VAL A 26 -1.97 8.16 -2.79
N TYR A 27 -2.58 7.32 -1.96
CA TYR A 27 -2.21 7.10 -0.57
C TYR A 27 -1.47 5.77 -0.39
N GLY A 28 -0.65 5.71 0.65
CA GLY A 28 -0.09 4.46 1.15
C GLY A 28 -0.53 4.21 2.58
N ALA A 29 -0.68 2.94 2.95
CA ALA A 29 -0.89 2.51 4.33
C ALA A 29 -0.31 1.11 4.57
N ALA A 30 -0.25 0.73 5.85
CA ALA A 30 -0.16 -0.64 6.29
C ALA A 30 -1.50 -1.36 6.13
N ARG A 31 -1.47 -2.69 6.27
CA ARG A 31 -2.64 -3.55 6.10
C ARG A 31 -3.76 -3.27 7.14
N PRO A 32 -5.00 -3.70 6.86
CA PRO A 32 -6.06 -3.74 7.88
C PRO A 32 -5.64 -4.46 9.17
N GLY A 33 -6.00 -3.87 10.32
CA GLY A 33 -5.56 -4.32 11.65
C GLY A 33 -4.12 -3.98 12.05
N ALA A 34 -3.42 -3.12 11.30
CA ALA A 34 -2.07 -2.66 11.65
C ALA A 34 -2.05 -1.20 12.16
N LYS A 35 -3.01 -0.81 13.02
CA LYS A 35 -3.06 0.55 13.63
C LYS A 35 -1.75 0.87 14.34
N GLN A 36 -1.36 -0.03 15.22
CA GLN A 36 -0.01 -0.15 15.78
C GLN A 36 0.50 -1.52 15.35
N GLN A 37 1.55 -1.56 14.52
CA GLN A 37 2.11 -2.80 13.95
C GLN A 37 2.27 -3.88 15.03
N ARG A 38 1.58 -5.01 14.88
CA ARG A 38 1.74 -6.18 15.76
C ARG A 38 2.34 -7.37 15.02
N CYS A 39 3.12 -8.16 15.74
CA CYS A 39 3.59 -9.44 15.23
C CYS A 39 2.41 -10.34 14.91
N TYR A 40 2.47 -11.00 13.75
CA TYR A 40 1.53 -12.07 13.46
C TYR A 40 1.93 -13.30 14.26
N THR A 41 0.95 -13.88 14.96
CA THR A 41 1.02 -15.26 15.41
C THR A 41 -0.24 -15.97 14.89
N PRO A 42 -0.17 -17.27 14.53
CA PRO A 42 -1.31 -18.02 14.00
C PRO A 42 -2.56 -17.96 14.90
N GLU A 43 -2.37 -17.75 16.20
CA GLU A 43 -3.41 -17.69 17.23
C GLU A 43 -4.06 -16.29 17.32
N LEU A 44 -3.38 -15.25 16.82
CA LEU A 44 -3.83 -13.85 16.88
C LEU A 44 -4.17 -13.34 15.48
N ARG A 45 -5.35 -13.74 15.01
CA ARG A 45 -5.91 -13.26 13.74
C ARG A 45 -6.37 -11.81 13.84
N VAL A 46 -6.44 -11.14 12.69
CA VAL A 46 -7.06 -9.82 12.60
C VAL A 46 -8.58 -9.96 12.62
N THR A 47 -9.24 -9.23 13.51
CA THR A 47 -10.69 -9.31 13.71
C THR A 47 -11.44 -8.43 12.71
N ALA A 48 -12.75 -8.65 12.58
CA ALA A 48 -13.62 -7.80 11.77
C ALA A 48 -13.62 -6.34 12.24
N ASP A 49 -13.60 -6.11 13.57
CA ASP A 49 -13.57 -4.76 14.14
C ASP A 49 -12.29 -4.01 13.78
N GLU A 50 -11.14 -4.70 13.78
CA GLU A 50 -9.86 -4.11 13.37
C GLU A 50 -9.80 -3.80 11.87
N VAL A 51 -10.51 -4.58 11.05
CA VAL A 51 -10.69 -4.30 9.63
C VAL A 51 -11.61 -3.09 9.45
N ALA A 52 -12.73 -3.03 10.19
CA ALA A 52 -13.68 -1.92 10.14
C ALA A 52 -13.03 -0.59 10.56
N GLU A 53 -12.25 -0.60 11.64
CA GLU A 53 -11.51 0.58 12.09
C GLU A 53 -10.54 1.10 11.01
N TRP A 54 -9.86 0.19 10.32
CA TRP A 54 -9.00 0.55 9.20
C TRP A 54 -9.82 1.16 8.04
N VAL A 55 -10.95 0.54 7.68
CA VAL A 55 -11.85 1.04 6.62
C VAL A 55 -12.30 2.46 6.92
N ASP A 56 -12.71 2.73 8.15
CA ASP A 56 -13.16 4.05 8.60
C ASP A 56 -12.05 5.09 8.46
N ALA A 57 -10.83 4.76 8.84
CA ALA A 57 -9.67 5.65 8.66
C ALA A 57 -9.41 5.97 7.18
N MET A 58 -9.50 4.97 6.29
CA MET A 58 -9.28 5.19 4.85
C MET A 58 -10.39 6.03 4.22
N LYS A 59 -11.65 5.75 4.56
CA LYS A 59 -12.79 6.54 4.12
C LYS A 59 -12.76 7.96 4.67
N GLY A 60 -12.28 8.15 5.90
CA GLY A 60 -12.14 9.46 6.53
C GLY A 60 -11.22 10.41 5.76
N VAL A 61 -10.22 9.88 5.04
CA VAL A 61 -9.37 10.68 4.13
C VAL A 61 -9.88 10.67 2.68
N GLY A 62 -11.05 10.08 2.41
CA GLY A 62 -11.73 10.08 1.12
C GLY A 62 -11.26 9.01 0.13
N VAL A 63 -10.62 7.92 0.60
CA VAL A 63 -10.25 6.80 -0.26
C VAL A 63 -11.51 6.15 -0.85
N GLN A 64 -11.48 5.93 -2.16
CA GLN A 64 -12.56 5.30 -2.92
C GLN A 64 -12.15 3.93 -3.45
N ARG A 65 -10.86 3.72 -3.77
CA ARG A 65 -10.31 2.43 -4.23
C ARG A 65 -9.14 1.96 -3.39
N VAL A 66 -9.00 0.64 -3.29
CA VAL A 66 -7.93 -0.02 -2.53
C VAL A 66 -7.22 -1.06 -3.41
N VAL A 67 -5.89 -0.95 -3.46
CA VAL A 67 -4.97 -1.92 -4.06
C VAL A 67 -4.20 -2.60 -2.93
N SER A 68 -4.56 -3.84 -2.64
CA SER A 68 -3.87 -4.69 -1.67
C SER A 68 -2.76 -5.48 -2.36
N MET A 69 -1.57 -5.49 -1.76
CA MET A 69 -0.42 -6.27 -2.22
C MET A 69 -0.15 -7.53 -1.37
N LEU A 70 -1.19 -8.06 -0.72
CA LEU A 70 -1.07 -9.18 0.19
C LEU A 70 -1.07 -10.52 -0.57
N SER A 71 -0.16 -11.42 -0.18
CA SER A 71 -0.17 -12.81 -0.63
C SER A 71 -1.30 -13.61 0.03
N GLU A 72 -1.62 -14.80 -0.50
CA GLU A 72 -2.62 -15.70 0.11
C GLU A 72 -2.30 -16.02 1.58
N SER A 73 -1.02 -16.24 1.91
CA SER A 73 -0.57 -16.48 3.28
C SER A 73 -0.76 -15.27 4.19
N GLU A 74 -0.63 -14.05 3.67
CA GLU A 74 -0.91 -12.81 4.41
C GLU A 74 -2.43 -12.60 4.60
N LEU A 75 -3.24 -13.02 3.62
CA LEU A 75 -4.71 -13.01 3.71
C LEU A 75 -5.26 -14.08 4.68
N ALA A 76 -4.55 -15.19 4.87
CA ALA A 76 -4.92 -16.22 5.85
C ALA A 76 -4.80 -15.73 7.32
N THR A 77 -4.27 -14.52 7.55
CA THR A 77 -4.12 -13.94 8.89
C THR A 77 -5.38 -13.26 9.42
N TYR A 78 -6.41 -13.11 8.58
CA TYR A 78 -7.68 -12.50 8.96
C TYR A 78 -8.66 -13.57 9.45
N ALA A 79 -9.46 -13.23 10.47
CA ALA A 79 -10.48 -14.12 11.00
C ALA A 79 -11.60 -14.38 9.98
N GLU A 80 -11.86 -13.40 9.14
CA GLU A 80 -12.85 -13.43 8.06
C GLU A 80 -12.18 -13.15 6.71
N PRO A 81 -12.77 -13.57 5.58
CA PRO A 81 -12.23 -13.29 4.26
C PRO A 81 -12.13 -11.78 3.99
N LEU A 82 -10.91 -11.25 4.00
CA LEU A 82 -10.67 -9.82 3.77
C LEU A 82 -11.30 -9.28 2.46
N PRO A 83 -11.22 -9.99 1.31
CA PRO A 83 -11.83 -9.49 0.08
C PRO A 83 -13.33 -9.18 0.21
N ALA A 84 -14.09 -10.04 0.90
CA ALA A 84 -15.51 -9.82 1.10
C ALA A 84 -15.79 -8.57 1.96
N ALA A 85 -15.01 -8.36 3.02
CA ALA A 85 -15.11 -7.18 3.87
C ALA A 85 -14.77 -5.89 3.09
N MET A 86 -13.74 -5.95 2.23
CA MET A 86 -13.31 -4.80 1.42
C MET A 86 -14.33 -4.47 0.32
N GLU A 87 -14.90 -5.46 -0.36
CA GLU A 87 -15.96 -5.24 -1.35
C GLU A 87 -17.22 -4.67 -0.71
N ALA A 88 -17.61 -5.15 0.48
CA ALA A 88 -18.72 -4.57 1.24
C ALA A 88 -18.45 -3.11 1.64
N ALA A 89 -17.20 -2.77 1.95
CA ALA A 89 -16.81 -1.43 2.37
C ALA A 89 -16.68 -0.43 1.20
N PHE A 90 -15.99 -0.80 0.12
CA PHE A 90 -15.64 0.11 -0.98
C PHE A 90 -16.50 -0.07 -2.23
N GLY A 91 -17.29 -1.15 -2.30
CA GLY A 91 -18.07 -1.53 -3.46
C GLY A 91 -17.35 -2.52 -4.37
N ALA A 92 -18.15 -3.28 -5.12
CA ALA A 92 -17.63 -4.25 -6.09
C ALA A 92 -16.74 -3.56 -7.13
N GLY A 93 -15.53 -4.11 -7.35
CA GLY A 93 -14.54 -3.57 -8.29
C GLY A 93 -13.67 -2.43 -7.74
N ASN A 94 -13.95 -1.90 -6.54
CA ASN A 94 -13.13 -0.86 -5.90
C ASN A 94 -12.05 -1.43 -4.97
N TYR A 95 -12.05 -2.74 -4.73
CA TYR A 95 -10.96 -3.46 -4.09
C TYR A 95 -10.30 -4.40 -5.09
N VAL A 96 -8.97 -4.35 -5.17
CA VAL A 96 -8.16 -5.28 -5.96
C VAL A 96 -7.06 -5.83 -5.06
N ASN A 97 -6.90 -7.15 -5.01
CA ASN A 97 -5.76 -7.79 -4.38
C ASN A 97 -4.84 -8.39 -5.45
N VAL A 98 -3.59 -7.93 -5.50
CA VAL A 98 -2.57 -8.41 -6.42
C VAL A 98 -1.37 -8.85 -5.60
N ASP A 99 -0.96 -10.12 -5.68
CA ASP A 99 0.32 -10.49 -5.07
C ASP A 99 1.46 -9.77 -5.81
N ALA A 100 2.16 -8.88 -5.12
CA ALA A 100 3.24 -8.09 -5.69
C ALA A 100 4.40 -8.94 -6.26
N LYS A 101 4.49 -10.22 -5.87
CA LYS A 101 5.52 -11.17 -6.36
C LYS A 101 5.02 -12.04 -7.52
N ALA A 102 3.72 -12.03 -7.83
CA ALA A 102 3.19 -12.80 -8.95
C ALA A 102 3.70 -12.23 -10.28
N ALA A 103 3.81 -13.10 -11.28
CA ALA A 103 4.13 -12.67 -12.65
C ALA A 103 3.05 -11.70 -13.15
N GLY A 104 3.44 -10.51 -13.56
CA GLY A 104 2.52 -9.44 -13.98
C GLY A 104 1.97 -8.57 -12.83
N GLY A 105 2.24 -8.93 -11.57
CA GLY A 105 1.76 -8.18 -10.39
C GLY A 105 2.13 -6.69 -10.44
N PRO A 106 3.39 -6.31 -10.71
CA PRO A 106 3.77 -4.89 -10.87
C PRO A 106 2.94 -4.12 -11.91
N ALA A 107 2.66 -4.75 -13.06
CA ALA A 107 1.87 -4.14 -14.12
C ALA A 107 0.41 -3.93 -13.70
N GLU A 108 -0.19 -4.91 -13.03
CA GLU A 108 -1.56 -4.82 -12.52
C GLU A 108 -1.70 -3.76 -11.42
N ILE A 109 -0.75 -3.71 -10.49
CA ILE A 109 -0.71 -2.69 -9.42
C ILE A 109 -0.63 -1.30 -10.03
N LEU A 110 0.31 -1.06 -10.96
CA LEU A 110 0.48 0.25 -11.57
C LEU A 110 -0.75 0.64 -12.40
N LYS A 111 -1.31 -0.30 -13.17
CA LYS A 111 -2.53 -0.09 -13.94
C LYS A 111 -3.71 0.29 -13.05
N ALA A 112 -3.88 -0.38 -11.90
CA ALA A 112 -4.96 -0.07 -10.96
C ALA A 112 -4.82 1.35 -10.38
N LEU A 113 -3.60 1.76 -10.01
CA LEU A 113 -3.31 3.13 -9.54
C LEU A 113 -3.60 4.18 -10.61
N GLN A 114 -3.13 3.96 -11.84
CA GLN A 114 -3.38 4.87 -12.95
C GLN A 114 -4.87 4.96 -13.31
N ALA A 115 -5.58 3.84 -13.34
CA ALA A 115 -7.00 3.82 -13.64
C ALA A 115 -7.83 4.59 -12.60
N ALA A 116 -7.51 4.43 -11.31
CA ALA A 116 -8.20 5.16 -10.24
C ALA A 116 -7.94 6.66 -10.33
N THR A 117 -6.67 7.06 -10.47
CA THR A 117 -6.31 8.48 -10.56
C THR A 117 -6.84 9.16 -11.84
N ALA A 118 -6.87 8.45 -12.97
CA ALA A 118 -7.50 8.93 -14.20
C ALA A 118 -9.02 9.12 -14.07
N ALA A 119 -9.68 8.33 -13.20
CA ALA A 119 -11.09 8.51 -12.87
C ALA A 119 -11.35 9.62 -11.85
N GLY A 120 -10.31 10.32 -11.36
CA GLY A 120 -10.44 11.30 -10.30
C GLY A 120 -10.75 10.67 -8.93
N GLU A 121 -10.46 9.39 -8.77
CA GLU A 121 -10.73 8.64 -7.56
C GLU A 121 -9.47 8.52 -6.71
N LYS A 122 -9.59 8.85 -5.42
CA LYS A 122 -8.49 8.70 -4.47
C LYS A 122 -8.28 7.22 -4.19
N VAL A 123 -7.07 6.73 -4.43
CA VAL A 123 -6.70 5.32 -4.32
C VAL A 123 -5.67 5.12 -3.21
N LEU A 124 -5.83 4.03 -2.47
CA LEU A 124 -4.88 3.58 -1.48
C LEU A 124 -4.16 2.32 -1.99
N VAL A 125 -2.84 2.28 -1.83
CA VAL A 125 -2.06 1.05 -2.00
C VAL A 125 -1.45 0.62 -0.67
N HIS A 126 -1.57 -0.65 -0.32
CA HIS A 126 -0.97 -1.18 0.89
C HIS A 126 -0.29 -2.52 0.67
N CYS A 127 0.67 -2.83 1.55
CA CYS A 127 1.21 -4.18 1.73
C CYS A 127 1.04 -4.57 3.20
N TRP A 128 1.92 -5.40 3.73
CA TRP A 128 1.91 -5.72 5.16
C TRP A 128 2.21 -4.51 6.05
N GLY A 129 3.39 -3.90 5.87
CA GLY A 129 3.91 -2.83 6.73
C GLY A 129 3.61 -1.40 6.27
N GLY A 130 3.13 -1.26 5.03
CA GLY A 130 2.98 0.06 4.40
C GLY A 130 4.29 0.76 4.06
N GLY A 131 5.43 0.10 4.19
CA GLY A 131 6.76 0.70 4.03
C GLY A 131 7.43 0.37 2.70
N GLY A 132 7.87 -0.89 2.54
CA GLY A 132 8.71 -1.34 1.42
C GLY A 132 7.96 -1.42 0.09
N ARG A 133 7.18 -2.49 -0.12
CA ARG A 133 6.36 -2.69 -1.34
C ARG A 133 5.48 -1.47 -1.64
N THR A 134 4.89 -0.85 -0.61
CA THR A 134 4.08 0.36 -0.74
C THR A 134 4.89 1.54 -1.27
N GLY A 135 6.07 1.80 -0.72
CA GLY A 135 6.94 2.87 -1.21
C GLY A 135 7.37 2.64 -2.65
N VAL A 136 7.71 1.41 -3.03
CA VAL A 136 8.07 1.04 -4.40
C VAL A 136 6.90 1.29 -5.37
N ALA A 137 5.69 0.82 -5.04
CA ALA A 137 4.51 1.04 -5.89
C ALA A 137 4.18 2.53 -6.04
N GLN A 138 4.29 3.30 -4.95
CA GLN A 138 4.11 4.75 -4.95
C GLN A 138 5.15 5.47 -5.82
N ALA A 139 6.43 5.11 -5.71
CA ALA A 139 7.48 5.70 -6.52
C ALA A 139 7.33 5.33 -8.01
N ALA A 140 6.97 4.08 -8.31
CA ALA A 140 6.69 3.66 -9.69
C ALA A 140 5.51 4.42 -10.31
N TYR A 141 4.47 4.71 -9.51
CA TYR A 141 3.39 5.60 -9.92
C TYR A 141 3.90 7.00 -10.26
N LEU A 142 4.77 7.61 -9.43
CA LEU A 142 5.34 8.93 -9.73
C LEU A 142 6.19 8.92 -11.01
N MET A 143 6.97 7.86 -11.25
CA MET A 143 7.70 7.71 -12.52
C MET A 143 6.74 7.73 -13.70
N ALA A 144 5.67 6.92 -13.65
CA ALA A 144 4.73 6.78 -14.75
C ALA A 144 3.84 8.03 -14.95
N ALA A 145 3.38 8.65 -13.87
CA ALA A 145 2.41 9.75 -13.90
C ALA A 145 3.07 11.14 -14.00
N LYS A 146 4.28 11.32 -13.46
CA LYS A 146 4.98 12.60 -13.40
C LYS A 146 6.29 12.61 -14.19
N GLY A 147 6.71 11.49 -14.76
CA GLY A 147 7.93 11.38 -15.57
C GLY A 147 9.22 11.52 -14.76
N LEU A 148 9.17 11.26 -13.44
CA LEU A 148 10.35 11.28 -12.59
C LEU A 148 11.28 10.10 -12.90
N THR A 149 12.59 10.30 -12.68
CA THR A 149 13.54 9.19 -12.64
C THR A 149 13.30 8.31 -11.40
N ALA A 150 13.83 7.10 -11.41
CA ALA A 150 13.71 6.19 -10.26
C ALA A 150 14.27 6.81 -8.97
N GLU A 151 15.42 7.49 -9.05
CA GLU A 151 16.07 8.16 -7.93
C GLU A 151 15.22 9.31 -7.40
N ALA A 152 14.72 10.19 -8.28
CA ALA A 152 13.90 11.32 -7.88
C ALA A 152 12.56 10.87 -7.28
N ALA A 153 11.93 9.83 -7.85
CA ALA A 153 10.70 9.26 -7.30
C ALA A 153 10.93 8.61 -5.92
N ALA A 154 12.00 7.83 -5.77
CA ALA A 154 12.36 7.19 -4.50
C ALA A 154 12.64 8.24 -3.41
N GLU A 155 13.38 9.29 -3.76
CA GLU A 155 13.68 10.41 -2.87
C GLU A 155 12.41 11.15 -2.45
N ALA A 156 11.54 11.52 -3.40
CA ALA A 156 10.30 12.24 -3.12
C ALA A 156 9.40 11.48 -2.12
N VAL A 157 9.17 10.19 -2.36
CA VAL A 157 8.36 9.34 -1.48
C VAL A 157 8.99 9.20 -0.09
N THR A 158 10.29 8.92 -0.03
CA THR A 158 10.98 8.66 1.24
C THR A 158 11.10 9.92 2.09
N ASN A 159 11.47 11.05 1.49
CA ASN A 159 11.63 12.33 2.20
C ASN A 159 10.29 12.85 2.71
N TYR A 160 9.25 12.82 1.86
CA TYR A 160 7.93 13.25 2.28
C TYR A 160 7.39 12.39 3.41
N ALA A 161 7.45 11.06 3.28
CA ALA A 161 7.02 10.15 4.33
C ALA A 161 7.73 10.43 5.66
N LYS A 162 9.07 10.58 5.63
CA LYS A 162 9.87 10.90 6.81
C LYS A 162 9.44 12.22 7.47
N ALA A 163 9.18 13.26 6.67
CA ALA A 163 8.72 14.55 7.17
C ALA A 163 7.34 14.47 7.84
N GLN A 164 6.49 13.53 7.41
CA GLN A 164 5.17 13.27 7.99
C GLN A 164 5.19 12.23 9.13
N GLY A 165 6.36 11.73 9.55
CA GLY A 165 6.46 10.68 10.56
C GLY A 165 6.02 9.29 10.09
N LEU A 166 5.89 9.11 8.78
CA LEU A 166 5.53 7.86 8.11
C LEU A 166 6.80 7.06 7.78
N SER A 167 6.63 5.75 7.59
CA SER A 167 7.69 4.86 7.09
C SER A 167 7.42 4.51 5.63
N ARG A 168 8.25 4.99 4.71
CA ARG A 168 8.38 4.49 3.33
C ARG A 168 9.84 4.18 3.07
N ARG A 169 10.11 3.04 2.45
CA ARG A 169 11.46 2.63 2.05
C ARG A 169 11.40 2.24 0.59
N VAL A 170 12.14 2.97 -0.23
CA VAL A 170 12.22 2.72 -1.66
C VAL A 170 13.64 2.30 -1.98
N ASP A 171 13.83 1.00 -2.21
CA ASP A 171 15.08 0.51 -2.79
C ASP A 171 15.05 0.81 -4.30
N VAL A 172 16.04 1.56 -4.78
CA VAL A 172 16.06 2.03 -6.17
C VAL A 172 16.22 0.88 -7.16
N ALA A 173 16.96 -0.18 -6.81
CA ALA A 173 17.09 -1.34 -7.69
C ALA A 173 15.76 -2.09 -7.81
N ALA A 174 15.09 -2.35 -6.69
CA ALA A 174 13.76 -2.95 -6.68
C ALA A 174 12.72 -2.07 -7.41
N LEU A 175 12.83 -0.75 -7.30
CA LEU A 175 11.99 0.18 -8.06
C LEU A 175 12.21 0.06 -9.57
N LYS A 176 13.46 -0.02 -10.02
CA LYS A 176 13.78 -0.20 -11.45
C LYS A 176 13.25 -1.53 -11.97
N GLU A 177 13.42 -2.62 -11.21
CA GLU A 177 12.86 -3.94 -11.54
C GLU A 177 11.33 -3.90 -11.63
N PHE A 178 10.67 -3.27 -10.65
CA PHE A 178 9.22 -3.08 -10.65
C PHE A 178 8.77 -2.29 -11.87
N ALA A 179 9.45 -1.17 -12.19
CA ALA A 179 9.11 -0.31 -13.32
C ALA A 179 9.24 -1.04 -14.66
N VAL A 180 10.30 -1.84 -14.83
CA VAL A 180 10.49 -2.70 -16.02
C VAL A 180 9.36 -3.73 -16.12
N ALA A 181 9.07 -4.44 -15.03
CA ALA A 181 8.00 -5.44 -14.98
C ALA A 181 6.62 -4.83 -15.22
N ALA A 182 6.42 -3.56 -14.84
CA ALA A 182 5.18 -2.82 -15.04
C ALA A 182 5.06 -2.18 -16.43
N GLY A 183 6.11 -2.22 -17.25
CA GLY A 183 6.14 -1.52 -18.54
C GLY A 183 6.18 0.00 -18.41
N ALA A 184 6.59 0.53 -17.26
CA ALA A 184 6.79 1.97 -17.04
C ALA A 184 8.08 2.41 -17.73
N ALA A 185 8.03 2.55 -19.06
CA ALA A 185 9.17 2.86 -19.91
C ALA A 185 9.60 4.33 -19.76
N LYS A 186 10.43 4.59 -18.75
CA LYS A 186 11.45 5.64 -18.69
C LYS A 186 12.35 5.33 -17.48
N LEU A 187 13.41 4.57 -17.73
CA LEU A 187 14.54 4.43 -16.81
C LEU A 187 15.50 5.60 -17.02
#